data_AF-A0A367U7F4-F1
#
_entry.id   AF-A0A367U7F4-F1
#
_cell.length_a   1.000
_cell.length_b   1.000
_cell.length_c   1.000
_cell.angle_alpha   90.00
_cell.angle_beta   90.00
_cell.angle_gamma   90.00
#
_symmetry.space_group_name_H-M   'P 1'
#
loop_
_entity.id
_entity.type
_entity.pdbx_description
1 polymer ?
#
loop_
_entity_poly.entity_id
_entity_poly.type
_entity_poly.pdbx_seq_one_letter_code
_entity_poly.pdbx_strand_id
1 'polypeptide(L)'
;MKRSILRRLPACIGLVGAAFLIWLAVPRTFASIMLAVSKPVYEQIDNPALPLADITQLKDRLLRVIDWVDEREVQTRLGYVELALASRAENKTERQAHLALAETAFENAIAHSPMDPFSWARLCYIRLQTGGVEDGTAMQALSTSLVTGPYERSLAISQIEYATILWDQLSEDDQKTIEEKVRWIETLERRDLIALAKQSPKTMVVVIRAMAHGDIDRFSRFIAQLNK
;
A
#
# COMPACT_ATOMS: atom_id res chain seq x y z
N MET A 1 37.56 -13.81 -49.35
CA MET A 1 36.43 -13.04 -48.78
C MET A 1 35.76 -13.69 -47.56
N LYS A 2 35.38 -14.98 -47.55
CA LYS A 2 34.69 -15.60 -46.39
C LYS A 2 35.47 -15.55 -45.04
N ARG A 3 36.81 -15.67 -45.06
CA ARG A 3 37.64 -15.66 -43.83
C ARG A 3 37.72 -14.31 -43.09
N SER A 4 37.57 -13.18 -43.78
CA SER A 4 37.59 -11.86 -43.11
C SER A 4 36.27 -11.53 -42.40
N ILE A 5 35.15 -12.03 -42.93
CA ILE A 5 33.82 -11.90 -42.33
C ILE A 5 33.74 -12.69 -41.02
N LEU A 6 34.24 -13.94 -41.00
CA LEU A 6 34.29 -14.78 -39.80
C LEU A 6 35.14 -14.18 -38.66
N ARG A 7 36.17 -13.38 -38.97
CA ARG A 7 37.02 -12.72 -37.95
C ARG A 7 36.37 -11.50 -37.29
N ARG A 8 35.43 -10.84 -37.97
CA ARG A 8 34.75 -9.63 -37.44
C ARG A 8 33.46 -9.96 -36.66
N LEU A 9 32.97 -11.19 -36.80
CA LEU A 9 31.71 -11.65 -36.23
C LEU A 9 31.65 -11.50 -34.69
N PRO A 10 32.69 -11.82 -33.90
CA PRO A 10 32.68 -11.60 -32.45
C PRO A 10 32.59 -10.11 -32.06
N ALA A 11 33.25 -9.22 -32.82
CA ALA A 11 33.23 -7.79 -32.56
C ALA A 11 31.84 -7.19 -32.83
N CYS A 12 31.16 -7.64 -33.90
CA CYS A 12 29.78 -7.24 -34.18
C CYS A 12 28.82 -7.73 -33.07
N ILE A 13 28.96 -8.97 -32.62
CA ILE A 13 28.16 -9.50 -31.49
C ILE A 13 28.40 -8.67 -30.23
N GLY A 14 29.66 -8.36 -29.92
CA GLY A 14 30.01 -7.53 -28.77
C GLY A 14 29.40 -6.13 -28.83
N LEU A 15 29.44 -5.48 -29.99
CA LEU A 15 28.87 -4.14 -30.18
C LEU A 15 27.34 -4.16 -30.05
N VAL A 16 26.67 -5.14 -30.67
CA VAL A 16 25.21 -5.32 -30.54
C VAL A 16 24.83 -5.60 -29.09
N GLY A 17 25.58 -6.47 -28.40
CA GLY A 17 25.37 -6.75 -26.97
C GLY A 17 25.53 -5.50 -26.11
N ALA A 18 26.59 -4.70 -26.34
CA ALA A 18 26.81 -3.45 -25.61
C ALA A 18 25.69 -2.42 -25.86
N ALA A 19 25.27 -2.25 -27.13
CA ALA A 19 24.17 -1.35 -27.47
C ALA A 19 22.85 -1.79 -26.82
N PHE A 20 22.58 -3.10 -26.78
CA PHE A 20 21.39 -3.65 -26.12
C PHE A 20 21.43 -3.42 -24.59
N LEU A 21 22.59 -3.61 -23.96
CA LEU A 21 22.74 -3.33 -22.52
C LEU A 21 22.56 -1.84 -22.20
N ILE A 22 23.08 -0.93 -23.03
CA ILE A 22 22.85 0.52 -22.87
C ILE A 22 21.36 0.84 -23.02
N TRP A 23 20.71 0.26 -24.02
CA TRP A 23 19.28 0.47 -24.27
C TRP A 23 18.42 0.02 -23.08
N LEU A 24 18.77 -1.06 -22.39
CA LEU A 24 18.10 -1.49 -21.16
C LEU A 24 18.48 -0.64 -19.92
N ALA A 25 19.71 -0.17 -19.83
CA ALA A 25 20.21 0.55 -18.66
C ALA A 25 19.70 2.00 -18.58
N VAL A 26 19.55 2.67 -19.74
CA VAL A 26 19.19 4.10 -19.79
C VAL A 26 17.81 4.38 -19.17
N PRO A 27 16.71 3.69 -19.54
CA PRO A 27 15.39 3.94 -18.95
C PRO A 27 15.38 3.75 -17.44
N ARG A 28 15.99 2.65 -16.96
CA ARG A 28 16.06 2.33 -15.53
C ARG A 28 16.88 3.34 -14.74
N THR A 29 18.00 3.79 -15.30
CA THR A 29 18.84 4.83 -14.66
C THR A 29 18.09 6.15 -14.57
N PHE A 30 17.43 6.57 -15.66
CA PHE A 30 16.63 7.79 -15.67
C PHE A 30 15.48 7.75 -14.67
N ALA A 31 14.74 6.63 -14.62
CA ALA A 31 13.69 6.41 -13.63
C ALA A 31 14.20 6.53 -12.20
N SER A 32 15.34 5.89 -11.88
CA SER A 32 15.94 5.96 -10.54
C SER A 32 16.32 7.39 -10.14
N ILE A 33 16.85 8.19 -11.07
CA ILE A 33 17.19 9.60 -10.83
C ILE A 33 15.92 10.41 -10.59
N MET A 34 14.89 10.23 -11.41
CA MET A 34 13.61 10.95 -11.25
C MET A 34 12.92 10.60 -9.93
N LEU A 35 12.95 9.32 -9.52
CA LEU A 35 12.42 8.87 -8.24
C LEU A 35 13.21 9.42 -7.05
N ALA A 36 14.54 9.53 -7.17
CA ALA A 36 15.40 10.13 -6.16
C ALA A 36 15.12 11.64 -5.99
N VAL A 37 15.00 12.38 -7.11
CA VAL A 37 14.68 13.82 -7.09
C VAL A 37 13.28 14.07 -6.52
N SER A 38 12.35 13.16 -6.76
CA SER A 38 10.96 13.27 -6.29
C SER A 38 10.75 12.84 -4.84
N LYS A 39 11.77 12.21 -4.22
CA LYS A 39 11.67 11.63 -2.87
C LYS A 39 11.29 12.64 -1.78
N PRO A 40 11.86 13.87 -1.71
CA PRO A 40 11.52 14.80 -0.63
C PRO A 40 10.06 15.24 -0.61
N VAL A 41 9.46 15.45 -1.80
CA VAL A 41 8.04 15.79 -1.92
C VAL A 41 7.18 14.60 -1.54
N TYR A 42 7.58 13.40 -1.99
CA TYR A 42 6.87 12.17 -1.67
C TYR A 42 6.90 11.83 -0.17
N GLU A 43 8.02 12.04 0.52
CA GLU A 43 8.13 11.85 1.97
C GLU A 43 7.23 12.82 2.77
N GLN A 44 6.82 13.92 2.16
CA GLN A 44 5.92 14.91 2.76
C GLN A 44 4.49 14.81 2.23
N ILE A 45 4.13 13.75 1.50
CA ILE A 45 2.83 13.66 0.81
C ILE A 45 1.64 13.73 1.79
N ASP A 46 1.82 13.17 2.99
CA ASP A 46 0.83 13.17 4.07
C ASP A 46 0.81 14.51 4.85
N ASN A 47 1.74 15.44 4.57
CA ASN A 47 1.76 16.74 5.22
C ASN A 47 0.65 17.63 4.64
N PRO A 48 -0.36 18.03 5.44
CA PRO A 48 -1.45 18.88 4.97
C PRO A 48 -0.99 20.27 4.52
N ALA A 49 0.19 20.72 4.95
CA ALA A 49 0.78 22.00 4.54
C ALA A 49 1.49 21.95 3.18
N LEU A 50 1.72 20.76 2.61
CA LEU A 50 2.35 20.65 1.29
C LEU A 50 1.43 21.29 0.23
N PRO A 51 1.90 22.21 -0.63
CA PRO A 51 1.06 22.82 -1.67
C PRO A 51 0.49 21.78 -2.66
N LEU A 52 -0.77 21.95 -3.05
CA LEU A 52 -1.42 21.07 -4.04
C LEU A 52 -0.65 21.02 -5.38
N ALA A 53 -0.07 22.17 -5.78
CA ALA A 53 0.74 22.26 -7.00
C ALA A 53 1.96 21.32 -6.98
N ASP A 54 2.59 21.11 -5.82
CA ASP A 54 3.75 20.22 -5.69
C ASP A 54 3.34 18.75 -5.83
N ILE A 55 2.15 18.39 -5.33
CA ILE A 55 1.57 17.05 -5.49
C ILE A 55 1.23 16.78 -6.96
N THR A 56 0.60 17.73 -7.64
CA THR A 56 0.30 17.60 -9.07
C THR A 56 1.58 17.51 -9.90
N GLN A 57 2.60 18.31 -9.58
CA GLN A 57 3.90 18.22 -10.24
C GLN A 57 4.57 16.84 -10.00
N LEU A 58 4.44 16.28 -8.80
CA LEU A 58 4.91 14.94 -8.48
C LEU A 58 4.16 13.89 -9.31
N LYS A 59 2.82 13.98 -9.41
CA LYS A 59 2.01 13.11 -10.29
C LYS A 59 2.52 13.13 -11.73
N ASP A 60 2.70 14.32 -12.31
CA ASP A 60 3.17 14.46 -13.69
C ASP A 60 4.57 13.86 -13.90
N ARG A 61 5.45 13.96 -12.90
CA ARG A 61 6.77 13.31 -12.95
C ARG A 61 6.65 11.79 -12.92
N LEU A 62 5.80 11.24 -12.06
CA LEU A 62 5.60 9.79 -11.95
C LEU A 62 4.98 9.22 -13.23
N LEU A 63 3.97 9.88 -13.80
CA LEU A 63 3.37 9.47 -15.07
C LEU A 63 4.41 9.44 -16.21
N ARG A 64 5.27 10.47 -16.28
CA ARG A 64 6.39 10.45 -17.24
C ARG A 64 7.37 9.32 -16.99
N VAL A 65 7.59 8.89 -15.75
CA VAL A 65 8.47 7.74 -15.45
C VAL A 65 7.83 6.43 -15.89
N ILE A 66 6.51 6.27 -15.71
CA ILE A 66 5.74 5.08 -16.12
C ILE A 66 5.86 4.85 -17.64
N ASP A 67 5.92 5.91 -18.44
CA ASP A 67 6.14 5.80 -19.90
C ASP A 67 7.46 5.10 -20.27
N TRP A 68 8.45 5.09 -19.36
CA TRP A 68 9.76 4.44 -19.57
C TRP A 68 9.87 3.11 -18.86
N VAL A 69 9.32 3.00 -17.66
CA VAL A 69 9.43 1.81 -16.81
C VAL A 69 8.11 1.53 -16.10
N ASP A 70 7.58 0.33 -16.32
CA ASP A 70 6.48 -0.19 -15.51
C ASP A 70 7.08 -0.95 -14.33
N GLU A 71 7.13 -0.29 -13.17
CA GLU A 71 7.71 -0.84 -11.95
C GLU A 71 6.79 -0.60 -10.76
N ARG A 72 6.72 -1.59 -9.87
CA ARG A 72 5.93 -1.56 -8.64
C ARG A 72 6.09 -0.26 -7.86
N GLU A 73 7.33 0.18 -7.61
CA GLU A 73 7.58 1.36 -6.77
C GLU A 73 6.95 2.63 -7.35
N VAL A 74 6.99 2.81 -8.67
CA VAL A 74 6.41 3.98 -9.34
C VAL A 74 4.89 3.94 -9.23
N GLN A 75 4.29 2.78 -9.48
CA GLN A 75 2.84 2.56 -9.38
C GLN A 75 2.35 2.76 -7.94
N THR A 76 3.05 2.22 -6.94
CA THR A 76 2.76 2.44 -5.52
C THR A 76 2.81 3.93 -5.16
N ARG A 77 3.86 4.66 -5.57
CA ARG A 77 3.97 6.10 -5.32
C ARG A 77 2.85 6.89 -5.98
N LEU A 78 2.48 6.53 -7.22
CA LEU A 78 1.36 7.16 -7.92
C LEU A 78 0.05 6.92 -7.16
N GLY A 79 -0.22 5.70 -6.69
CA GLY A 79 -1.40 5.39 -5.87
C GLY A 79 -1.48 6.27 -4.61
N TYR A 80 -0.37 6.46 -3.91
CA TYR A 80 -0.32 7.38 -2.76
C TYR A 80 -0.53 8.85 -3.14
N VAL A 81 0.01 9.30 -4.26
CA VAL A 81 -0.20 10.67 -4.77
C VAL A 81 -1.67 10.90 -5.09
N GLU A 82 -2.33 9.96 -5.77
CA GLU A 82 -3.75 10.04 -6.07
C GLU A 82 -4.61 10.00 -4.79
N LEU A 83 -4.24 9.19 -3.78
CA LEU A 83 -4.89 9.23 -2.46
C LEU A 83 -4.77 10.62 -1.79
N ALA A 84 -3.61 11.25 -1.86
CA ALA A 84 -3.41 12.58 -1.30
C ALA A 84 -4.23 13.64 -2.06
N LEU A 85 -4.33 13.55 -3.38
CA LEU A 85 -5.22 14.39 -4.19
C LEU A 85 -6.70 14.14 -3.83
N ALA A 86 -7.11 12.88 -3.68
CA ALA A 86 -8.47 12.52 -3.26
C ALA A 86 -8.85 13.12 -1.90
N SER A 87 -7.92 13.18 -0.94
CA SER A 87 -8.15 13.78 0.38
C SER A 87 -8.31 15.31 0.35
N ARG A 88 -7.85 15.96 -0.74
CA ARG A 88 -7.83 17.43 -0.90
C ARG A 88 -8.82 17.92 -1.95
N ALA A 89 -9.51 17.01 -2.62
CA ALA A 89 -10.52 17.32 -3.62
C ALA A 89 -11.65 18.18 -3.03
N GLU A 90 -12.10 19.18 -3.78
CA GLU A 90 -13.11 20.13 -3.31
C GLU A 90 -14.53 19.54 -3.36
N ASN A 91 -14.73 18.53 -4.20
CA ASN A 91 -16.02 17.91 -4.41
C ASN A 91 -15.92 16.38 -4.52
N LYS A 92 -17.08 15.73 -4.36
CA LYS A 92 -17.20 14.27 -4.36
C LYS A 92 -16.75 13.64 -5.68
N THR A 93 -17.05 14.27 -6.82
CA THR A 93 -16.72 13.74 -8.15
C THR A 93 -15.22 13.69 -8.37
N GLU A 94 -14.51 14.77 -8.05
CA GLU A 94 -13.06 14.85 -8.11
C GLU A 94 -12.40 13.84 -7.15
N ARG A 95 -12.91 13.74 -5.91
CA ARG A 95 -12.46 12.73 -4.95
C ARG A 95 -12.60 11.32 -5.52
N GLN A 96 -13.74 10.99 -6.11
CA GLN A 96 -13.99 9.68 -6.70
C GLN A 96 -13.07 9.40 -7.91
N ALA A 97 -12.80 10.40 -8.74
CA ALA A 97 -11.87 10.26 -9.87
C ALA A 97 -10.46 9.91 -9.38
N HIS A 98 -9.96 10.60 -8.35
CA HIS A 98 -8.66 10.31 -7.77
C HIS A 98 -8.63 8.95 -7.06
N LEU A 99 -9.70 8.53 -6.39
CA LEU A 99 -9.78 7.18 -5.80
C LEU A 99 -9.71 6.08 -6.88
N ALA A 100 -10.39 6.26 -8.02
CA ALA A 100 -10.32 5.29 -9.12
C ALA A 100 -8.92 5.20 -9.75
N LEU A 101 -8.23 6.34 -9.89
CA LEU A 101 -6.84 6.37 -10.36
C LEU A 101 -5.90 5.71 -9.34
N ALA A 102 -6.11 5.94 -8.04
CA ALA A 102 -5.35 5.28 -6.98
C ALA A 102 -5.55 3.76 -7.01
N GLU A 103 -6.79 3.29 -7.16
CA GLU A 103 -7.12 1.87 -7.29
C GLU A 103 -6.36 1.23 -8.45
N THR A 104 -6.45 1.83 -9.65
CA THR A 104 -5.74 1.36 -10.84
C THR A 104 -4.23 1.29 -10.59
N ALA A 105 -3.64 2.30 -9.95
CA ALA A 105 -2.21 2.32 -9.66
C ALA A 105 -1.81 1.20 -8.66
N PHE A 106 -2.60 0.95 -7.62
CA PHE A 106 -2.32 -0.15 -6.69
C PHE A 106 -2.54 -1.53 -7.31
N GLU A 107 -3.52 -1.70 -8.19
CA GLU A 107 -3.71 -2.93 -8.97
C GLU A 107 -2.50 -3.21 -9.87
N ASN A 108 -1.98 -2.19 -10.55
CA ASN A 108 -0.74 -2.31 -11.32
C ASN A 108 0.45 -2.63 -10.42
N ALA A 109 0.57 -2.02 -9.24
CA ALA A 109 1.63 -2.35 -8.30
C ALA A 109 1.56 -3.81 -7.82
N ILE A 110 0.35 -4.30 -7.54
CA ILE A 110 0.07 -5.69 -7.15
C ILE A 110 0.43 -6.66 -8.28
N ALA A 111 0.12 -6.33 -9.53
CA ALA A 111 0.49 -7.17 -10.68
C ALA A 111 2.02 -7.41 -10.75
N HIS A 112 2.82 -6.44 -10.33
CA HIS A 112 4.28 -6.57 -10.23
C HIS A 112 4.76 -7.30 -8.98
N SER A 113 4.02 -7.22 -7.86
CA SER A 113 4.35 -7.89 -6.61
C SER A 113 3.10 -8.35 -5.85
N PRO A 114 2.54 -9.52 -6.22
CA PRO A 114 1.32 -10.02 -5.61
C PRO A 114 1.45 -10.32 -4.12
N MET A 115 2.68 -10.46 -3.61
CA MET A 115 2.98 -10.75 -2.20
C MET A 115 3.25 -9.49 -1.37
N ASP A 116 2.93 -8.28 -1.87
CA ASP A 116 3.11 -7.03 -1.12
C ASP A 116 1.86 -6.69 -0.28
N PRO A 117 1.89 -6.91 1.06
CA PRO A 117 0.71 -6.69 1.89
C PRO A 117 0.29 -5.22 1.98
N PHE A 118 1.20 -4.27 1.75
CA PHE A 118 0.92 -2.84 1.82
C PHE A 118 0.01 -2.41 0.69
N SER A 119 0.30 -2.87 -0.54
CA SER A 119 -0.51 -2.54 -1.71
C SER A 119 -1.92 -3.12 -1.58
N TRP A 120 -2.07 -4.34 -1.06
CA TRP A 120 -3.37 -4.94 -0.76
C TRP A 120 -4.15 -4.19 0.34
N ALA A 121 -3.47 -3.75 1.41
CA ALA A 121 -4.11 -2.95 2.46
C ALA A 121 -4.62 -1.61 1.93
N ARG A 122 -3.85 -0.94 1.05
CA ARG A 122 -4.28 0.32 0.42
C ARG A 122 -5.43 0.11 -0.57
N LEU A 123 -5.42 -0.99 -1.32
CA LEU A 123 -6.53 -1.35 -2.18
C LEU A 123 -7.82 -1.59 -1.38
N CYS A 124 -7.73 -2.29 -0.23
CA CYS A 124 -8.84 -2.43 0.69
C CYS A 124 -9.37 -1.06 1.16
N TYR A 125 -8.48 -0.17 1.59
CA TYR A 125 -8.86 1.18 2.01
C TYR A 125 -9.65 1.92 0.92
N ILE A 126 -9.16 1.90 -0.32
CA ILE A 126 -9.82 2.58 -1.45
C ILE A 126 -11.20 1.98 -1.69
N ARG A 127 -11.30 0.65 -1.72
CA ARG A 127 -12.55 -0.08 -1.96
C ARG A 127 -13.58 0.16 -0.86
N LEU A 128 -13.16 0.29 0.40
CA LEU A 128 -14.06 0.73 1.48
C LEU A 128 -14.68 2.12 1.22
N GLN A 129 -14.04 2.99 0.43
CA GLN A 129 -14.54 4.31 0.08
C GLN A 129 -15.38 4.32 -1.22
N THR A 130 -15.27 3.29 -2.06
CA THR A 130 -15.87 3.25 -3.41
C THR A 130 -17.01 2.23 -3.56
N GLY A 131 -17.47 1.61 -2.47
CA GLY A 131 -18.58 0.64 -2.47
C GLY A 131 -18.15 -0.83 -2.50
N GLY A 132 -16.88 -1.10 -2.19
CA GLY A 132 -16.31 -2.44 -2.16
C GLY A 132 -16.75 -3.30 -0.96
N VAL A 133 -17.56 -2.73 -0.04
CA VAL A 133 -18.20 -3.50 1.03
C VAL A 133 -19.34 -4.32 0.45
N GLU A 134 -20.13 -3.74 -0.46
CA GLU A 134 -21.32 -4.35 -1.03
C GLU A 134 -21.00 -5.46 -2.04
N ASP A 135 -19.92 -5.31 -2.80
CA ASP A 135 -19.48 -6.31 -3.79
C ASP A 135 -18.44 -7.32 -3.25
N GLY A 136 -17.96 -7.11 -2.02
CA GLY A 136 -16.99 -7.97 -1.34
C GLY A 136 -15.53 -7.79 -1.77
N THR A 137 -15.22 -6.86 -2.68
CA THR A 137 -13.86 -6.62 -3.19
C THR A 137 -12.92 -6.02 -2.13
N ALA A 138 -13.45 -5.28 -1.16
CA ALA A 138 -12.69 -4.77 -0.02
C ALA A 138 -12.25 -5.92 0.91
N MET A 139 -13.15 -6.86 1.18
CA MET A 139 -12.87 -8.06 1.99
C MET A 139 -11.78 -8.92 1.34
N GLN A 140 -11.87 -9.16 0.03
CA GLN A 140 -10.84 -9.93 -0.69
C GLN A 140 -9.46 -9.28 -0.60
N ALA A 141 -9.39 -7.94 -0.75
CA ALA A 141 -8.14 -7.21 -0.60
C ALA A 141 -7.58 -7.28 0.83
N LEU A 142 -8.44 -7.17 1.85
CA LEU A 142 -8.03 -7.32 3.24
C LEU A 142 -7.50 -8.73 3.54
N SER A 143 -8.25 -9.78 3.18
CA SER A 143 -7.83 -11.17 3.40
C SER A 143 -6.48 -11.44 2.72
N THR A 144 -6.29 -10.96 1.49
CA THR A 144 -5.00 -11.10 0.79
C THR A 144 -3.87 -10.34 1.49
N SER A 145 -4.14 -9.14 2.03
CA SER A 145 -3.18 -8.38 2.84
C SER A 145 -2.80 -9.12 4.14
N LEU A 146 -3.76 -9.81 4.76
CA LEU A 146 -3.50 -10.62 5.96
C LEU A 146 -2.66 -11.86 5.66
N VAL A 147 -2.93 -12.55 4.56
CA VAL A 147 -2.17 -13.74 4.14
C VAL A 147 -0.73 -13.38 3.76
N THR A 148 -0.54 -12.27 3.05
CA THR A 148 0.78 -11.83 2.57
C THR A 148 1.60 -11.08 3.63
N GLY A 149 0.95 -10.54 4.68
CA GLY A 149 1.60 -9.79 5.75
C GLY A 149 0.89 -9.91 7.11
N PRO A 150 0.86 -11.10 7.72
CA PRO A 150 0.13 -11.33 8.98
C PRO A 150 0.76 -10.62 10.18
N TYR A 151 2.04 -10.23 10.13
CA TYR A 151 2.77 -9.60 11.24
C TYR A 151 3.52 -8.32 10.83
N GLU A 152 2.93 -7.54 9.91
CA GLU A 152 3.47 -6.22 9.52
C GLU A 152 3.03 -5.12 10.50
N ARG A 153 3.97 -4.63 11.33
CA ARG A 153 3.67 -3.69 12.43
C ARG A 153 3.00 -2.41 11.92
N SER A 154 3.52 -1.84 10.84
CA SER A 154 3.01 -0.61 10.23
C SER A 154 1.62 -0.75 9.61
N LEU A 155 1.15 -1.98 9.35
CA LEU A 155 -0.18 -2.24 8.81
C LEU A 155 -1.18 -2.70 9.87
N ALA A 156 -0.69 -3.13 11.04
CA ALA A 156 -1.51 -3.84 12.00
C ALA A 156 -2.76 -3.06 12.43
N ILE A 157 -2.59 -1.79 12.77
CA ILE A 157 -3.70 -0.92 13.20
C ILE A 157 -4.72 -0.73 12.06
N SER A 158 -4.26 -0.43 10.85
CA SER A 158 -5.15 -0.27 9.68
C SER A 158 -5.87 -1.56 9.30
N GLN A 159 -5.19 -2.71 9.34
CA GLN A 159 -5.83 -4.00 9.07
C GLN A 159 -6.88 -4.36 10.12
N ILE A 160 -6.64 -4.06 11.41
CA ILE A 160 -7.64 -4.22 12.47
C ILE A 160 -8.82 -3.27 12.23
N GLU A 161 -8.57 -2.02 11.88
CA GLU A 161 -9.61 -1.04 11.53
C GLU A 161 -10.48 -1.52 10.35
N TYR A 162 -9.87 -1.99 9.28
CA TYR A 162 -10.60 -2.48 8.11
C TYR A 162 -11.39 -3.75 8.45
N ALA A 163 -10.79 -4.64 9.24
CA ALA A 163 -11.44 -5.86 9.71
C ALA A 163 -12.67 -5.57 10.57
N THR A 164 -12.70 -4.51 11.37
CA THR A 164 -13.87 -4.21 12.20
C THR A 164 -15.04 -3.73 11.35
N ILE A 165 -14.78 -3.00 10.27
CA ILE A 165 -15.79 -2.62 9.27
C ILE A 165 -16.33 -3.89 8.60
N LEU A 166 -15.43 -4.75 8.10
CA LEU A 166 -15.73 -5.93 7.30
C LEU A 166 -16.02 -7.20 8.13
N TRP A 167 -16.14 -7.09 9.45
CA TRP A 167 -16.10 -8.23 10.37
C TRP A 167 -17.04 -9.38 9.99
N ASP A 168 -18.26 -9.03 9.59
CA ASP A 168 -19.33 -9.99 9.28
C ASP A 168 -19.14 -10.68 7.92
N GLN A 169 -18.20 -10.19 7.09
CA GLN A 169 -17.81 -10.81 5.81
C GLN A 169 -16.51 -11.62 5.92
N LEU A 170 -15.76 -11.47 7.01
CA LEU A 170 -14.51 -12.20 7.22
C LEU A 170 -14.77 -13.68 7.48
N SER A 171 -13.92 -14.54 6.91
CA SER A 171 -13.89 -15.96 7.26
C SER A 171 -13.48 -16.15 8.73
N GLU A 172 -13.78 -17.31 9.31
CA GLU A 172 -13.36 -17.63 10.69
C GLU A 172 -11.83 -17.58 10.85
N ASP A 173 -11.09 -17.99 9.82
CA ASP A 173 -9.62 -17.94 9.80
C ASP A 173 -9.09 -16.50 9.75
N ASP A 174 -9.71 -15.62 8.96
CA ASP A 174 -9.34 -14.20 8.94
C ASP A 174 -9.69 -13.51 10.26
N GLN A 175 -10.85 -13.80 10.86
CA GLN A 175 -11.24 -13.28 12.17
C GLN A 175 -10.21 -13.70 13.23
N LYS A 176 -9.84 -14.98 13.25
CA LYS A 176 -8.82 -15.50 14.18
C LYS A 176 -7.46 -14.82 13.97
N THR A 177 -7.05 -14.62 12.71
CA THR A 177 -5.82 -13.90 12.36
C THR A 177 -5.83 -12.46 12.90
N ILE A 178 -6.98 -11.77 12.79
CA ILE A 178 -7.15 -10.43 13.36
C ILE A 178 -7.10 -10.45 14.89
N GLU A 179 -7.74 -11.41 15.55
CA GLU A 179 -7.67 -11.53 17.01
C GLU A 179 -6.23 -11.78 17.51
N GLU A 180 -5.49 -12.64 16.81
CA GLU A 180 -4.05 -12.87 17.08
C GLU A 180 -3.24 -11.59 16.88
N LYS A 181 -3.49 -10.87 15.80
CA LYS A 181 -2.85 -9.58 15.49
C LYS A 181 -3.16 -8.51 16.53
N VAL A 182 -4.38 -8.45 17.07
CA VAL A 182 -4.76 -7.55 18.17
C VAL A 182 -3.92 -7.85 19.41
N ARG A 183 -3.81 -9.12 19.81
CA ARG A 183 -3.01 -9.52 20.98
C ARG A 183 -1.52 -9.23 20.78
N TRP A 184 -1.03 -9.42 19.56
CA TRP A 184 0.35 -9.11 19.21
C TRP A 184 0.62 -7.60 19.26
N ILE A 185 -0.20 -6.78 18.61
CA ILE A 185 0.02 -5.33 18.52
C ILE A 185 -0.19 -4.62 19.87
N GLU A 186 -1.01 -5.18 20.77
CA GLU A 186 -1.16 -4.68 22.15
C GLU A 186 0.19 -4.59 22.88
N THR A 187 1.13 -5.49 22.57
CA THR A 187 2.46 -5.50 23.20
C THR A 187 3.41 -4.45 22.63
N LEU A 188 3.17 -3.98 21.39
CA LEU A 188 4.07 -3.09 20.66
C LEU A 188 3.55 -1.66 20.57
N GLU A 189 2.24 -1.48 20.32
CA GLU A 189 1.58 -0.19 20.03
C GLU A 189 0.28 -0.04 20.83
N ARG A 190 0.31 -0.35 22.14
CA ARG A 190 -0.87 -0.32 23.00
C ARG A 190 -1.68 0.97 22.89
N ARG A 191 -1.00 2.12 22.86
CA ARG A 191 -1.64 3.44 22.80
C ARG A 191 -2.52 3.58 21.56
N ASP A 192 -2.01 3.16 20.42
CA ASP A 192 -2.70 3.33 19.14
C ASP A 192 -3.84 2.30 19.02
N LEU A 193 -3.69 1.10 19.59
CA LEU A 193 -4.78 0.14 19.71
C LEU A 193 -5.92 0.64 20.63
N ILE A 194 -5.59 1.29 21.76
CA ILE A 194 -6.59 1.91 22.63
C ILE A 194 -7.30 3.06 21.91
N ALA A 195 -6.54 3.90 21.20
CA ALA A 195 -7.11 4.99 20.41
C ALA A 195 -8.08 4.44 19.36
N LEU A 196 -7.70 3.39 18.63
CA LEU A 196 -8.55 2.70 17.67
C LEU A 196 -9.81 2.10 18.32
N ALA A 197 -9.67 1.42 19.46
CA ALA A 197 -10.81 0.86 20.19
C ALA A 197 -11.81 1.93 20.65
N LYS A 198 -11.35 3.14 20.98
CA LYS A 198 -12.20 4.27 21.38
C LYS A 198 -12.93 4.93 20.20
N GLN A 199 -12.48 4.74 18.96
CA GLN A 199 -13.11 5.37 17.79
C GLN A 199 -14.50 4.81 17.46
N SER A 200 -14.75 3.51 17.70
CA SER A 200 -16.07 2.92 17.46
C SER A 200 -16.42 1.80 18.44
N PRO A 201 -17.69 1.66 18.85
CA PRO A 201 -18.14 0.54 19.67
C PRO A 201 -17.87 -0.83 19.02
N LYS A 202 -18.00 -0.94 17.69
CA LYS A 202 -17.74 -2.19 16.96
C LYS A 202 -16.27 -2.59 17.08
N THR A 203 -15.35 -1.64 16.90
CA THR A 203 -13.91 -1.88 17.08
C THR A 203 -13.60 -2.27 18.53
N MET A 204 -14.20 -1.59 19.50
CA MET A 204 -14.04 -1.93 20.91
C MET A 204 -14.43 -3.39 21.21
N VAL A 205 -15.57 -3.85 20.68
CA VAL A 205 -16.03 -5.23 20.87
C VAL A 205 -15.04 -6.24 20.30
N VAL A 206 -14.55 -6.01 19.09
CA VAL A 206 -13.55 -6.89 18.45
C VAL A 206 -12.26 -6.94 19.27
N VAL A 207 -11.74 -5.79 19.71
CA VAL A 207 -10.52 -5.73 20.50
C VAL A 207 -10.69 -6.39 21.87
N ILE A 208 -11.79 -6.12 22.57
CA ILE A 208 -12.09 -6.74 23.87
C ILE A 208 -12.23 -8.26 23.72
N ARG A 209 -12.95 -8.74 22.71
CA ARG A 209 -13.09 -10.18 22.43
C ARG A 209 -11.73 -10.84 22.20
N ALA A 210 -10.91 -10.25 21.32
CA ALA A 210 -9.58 -10.77 21.03
C ALA A 210 -8.69 -10.86 22.27
N MET A 211 -8.76 -9.85 23.15
CA MET A 211 -7.99 -9.81 24.39
C MET A 211 -8.54 -10.75 25.47
N ALA A 212 -9.86 -10.96 25.53
CA ALA A 212 -10.50 -11.85 26.50
C ALA A 212 -10.12 -13.33 26.28
N HIS A 213 -9.86 -13.75 25.04
CA HIS A 213 -9.33 -15.08 24.72
C HIS A 213 -7.83 -15.26 25.03
N GLY A 214 -7.17 -14.22 25.55
CA GLY A 214 -5.74 -14.24 25.89
C GLY A 214 -5.46 -14.37 27.39
N ASP A 215 -4.38 -13.71 27.81
CA ASP A 215 -3.92 -13.66 29.20
C ASP A 215 -4.77 -12.67 30.03
N ILE A 216 -5.33 -13.14 31.14
CA ILE A 216 -6.22 -12.36 32.02
C ILE A 216 -5.52 -11.13 32.63
N ASP A 217 -4.22 -11.19 32.86
CA ASP A 217 -3.44 -10.07 33.41
C ASP A 217 -3.18 -9.01 32.34
N ARG A 218 -3.09 -9.40 31.06
CA ARG A 218 -3.04 -8.45 29.94
C ARG A 218 -4.39 -7.80 29.72
N PHE A 219 -5.44 -8.61 29.74
CA PHE A 219 -6.82 -8.13 29.59
C PHE A 219 -7.18 -7.09 30.66
N SER A 220 -6.94 -7.39 31.94
CA SER A 220 -7.25 -6.47 33.04
C SER A 220 -6.52 -5.14 32.94
N ARG A 221 -5.22 -5.17 32.57
CA ARG A 221 -4.42 -3.95 32.32
C ARG A 221 -4.94 -3.15 31.13
N PHE A 222 -5.35 -3.81 30.06
CA PHE A 222 -5.93 -3.14 28.88
C PHE A 222 -7.23 -2.41 29.26
N ILE A 223 -8.16 -3.09 29.95
CA ILE A 223 -9.43 -2.49 30.39
C ILE A 223 -9.20 -1.31 31.34
N ALA A 224 -8.25 -1.42 32.28
CA ALA A 224 -7.94 -0.34 33.20
C ALA A 224 -7.44 0.93 32.48
N GLN A 225 -6.80 0.80 31.32
CA GLN A 225 -6.35 1.92 30.52
C GLN A 225 -7.42 2.43 29.55
N LEU A 226 -8.26 1.53 29.02
CA LEU A 226 -9.39 1.91 28.17
C LEU A 226 -10.36 2.85 28.88
N ASN A 227 -10.56 2.64 30.20
CA ASN A 227 -11.46 3.44 31.04
C ASN A 227 -10.85 4.77 31.56
N LYS A 228 -9.57 5.02 31.30
CA LYS A 228 -8.94 6.33 31.57
C LYS A 228 -9.20 7.28 30.41
#